data_AF-A0A8J4QW45-F1
#
_entry.id   AF-A0A8J4QW45-F1
#
_cell.length_a   1.000
_cell.length_b   1.000
_cell.length_c   1.000
_cell.angle_alpha   90.00
_cell.angle_beta   90.00
_cell.angle_gamma   90.00
#
_symmetry.space_group_name_H-M   'P 1'
#
loop_
_entity.id
_entity.type
_entity.pdbx_description
1 polymer ?
#
loop_
_entity_poly.entity_id
_entity_poly.type
_entity_poly.pdbx_seq_one_letter_code
_entity_poly.pdbx_strand_id
1 'polypeptide(L)'
;MPLILYHPNIFGHEIAYCKRCGLKKLIYVVEGDPNSSEAAESIKTACFTTEILEGFDVQRTSGLADTLKKYGHLTQAILQYYKSVLPEDHSKCTGVCPPFDEFVKRCQDLDKMTVSDVFAIQLMQVPQVTEEIAVAVLDLYPTLLSLARAYSLLEGNTGAQEEMLRRQSNNVINAVASRNIFQLVWGN
;
A
#
# COMPACT_ATOMS: atom_id res chain seq x y z
N MET A 1 -9.43 -22.46 3.96
CA MET A 1 -9.65 -21.20 4.68
C MET A 1 -8.66 -20.16 4.16
N PRO A 2 -8.99 -19.35 3.14
CA PRO A 2 -8.06 -18.37 2.59
C PRO A 2 -8.27 -17.04 3.32
N LEU A 3 -7.31 -16.68 4.16
CA LEU A 3 -7.29 -15.46 4.99
C LEU A 3 -6.87 -14.18 4.24
N ILE A 4 -6.75 -14.21 2.92
CA ILE A 4 -6.10 -13.12 2.15
C ILE A 4 -7.07 -11.97 1.81
N LEU A 5 -8.38 -12.12 2.05
CA LEU A 5 -9.37 -11.12 1.63
C LEU A 5 -9.99 -10.28 2.76
N TYR A 6 -9.59 -10.46 4.02
CA TYR A 6 -10.20 -9.74 5.15
C TYR A 6 -9.42 -8.52 5.65
N HIS A 7 -8.26 -8.18 5.06
CA HIS A 7 -7.65 -6.88 5.26
C HIS A 7 -7.44 -6.21 3.89
N PRO A 8 -8.29 -5.24 3.50
CA PRO A 8 -8.06 -4.42 2.30
C PRO A 8 -6.69 -3.68 2.29
N ASN A 9 -5.94 -3.74 3.39
CA ASN A 9 -4.66 -3.05 3.57
C ASN A 9 -3.43 -3.83 3.06
N ILE A 10 -3.43 -5.17 3.09
CA ILE A 10 -2.18 -5.92 2.78
C ILE A 10 -1.90 -5.92 1.28
N PHE A 11 -2.89 -6.27 0.48
CA PHE A 11 -2.76 -6.29 -0.97
C PHE A 11 -2.39 -4.91 -1.55
N GLY A 12 -3.08 -3.85 -1.11
CA GLY A 12 -2.76 -2.48 -1.52
C GLY A 12 -1.35 -2.06 -1.09
N HIS A 13 -0.92 -2.44 0.11
CA HIS A 13 0.42 -2.16 0.61
C HIS A 13 1.51 -2.85 -0.23
N GLU A 14 1.35 -4.13 -0.57
CA GLU A 14 2.33 -4.87 -1.39
C GLU A 14 2.46 -4.29 -2.81
N ILE A 15 1.35 -3.87 -3.41
CA ILE A 15 1.35 -3.19 -4.71
C ILE A 15 2.08 -1.85 -4.61
N ALA A 16 1.75 -1.02 -3.61
CA ALA A 16 2.40 0.28 -3.40
C ALA A 16 3.91 0.14 -3.12
N TYR A 17 4.31 -0.87 -2.35
CA TYR A 17 5.70 -1.21 -2.07
C TYR A 17 6.45 -1.53 -3.36
N CYS A 18 5.92 -2.44 -4.19
CA CYS A 18 6.50 -2.81 -5.47
C CYS A 18 6.63 -1.61 -6.43
N LYS A 19 5.66 -0.69 -6.46
CA LYS A 19 5.75 0.52 -7.30
C LYS A 19 6.87 1.47 -6.86
N ARG A 20 7.19 1.51 -5.56
CA ARG A 20 8.19 2.43 -5.00
C ARG A 20 9.61 1.85 -4.96
N CYS A 21 9.75 0.52 -5.13
CA CYS A 21 11.04 -0.19 -5.09
C CYS A 21 12.01 0.21 -6.22
N GLY A 22 11.52 0.90 -7.26
CA GLY A 22 12.36 1.47 -8.32
C GLY A 22 12.57 0.59 -9.54
N LEU A 23 11.94 -0.59 -9.59
CA LEU A 23 11.95 -1.45 -10.77
C LEU A 23 10.92 -0.96 -11.80
N LYS A 24 11.32 -0.93 -13.09
CA LYS A 24 10.47 -0.43 -14.18
C LYS A 24 9.46 -1.44 -14.71
N LYS A 25 9.78 -2.73 -14.62
CA LYS A 25 8.93 -3.82 -15.10
C LYS A 25 8.50 -4.65 -13.90
N LEU A 26 7.23 -4.49 -13.52
CA LEU A 26 6.61 -5.21 -12.41
C LEU A 26 5.68 -6.28 -12.99
N ILE A 27 5.83 -7.52 -12.55
CA ILE A 27 5.03 -8.66 -13.00
C ILE A 27 4.31 -9.21 -11.78
N TYR A 28 2.99 -9.36 -11.87
CA TYR A 28 2.16 -9.95 -10.82
C TYR A 28 1.69 -11.33 -11.27
N VAL A 29 2.20 -12.39 -10.66
CA VAL A 29 1.85 -13.78 -11.03
C VAL A 29 0.69 -14.28 -10.16
N VAL A 30 -0.38 -14.73 -10.80
CA VAL A 30 -1.57 -15.30 -10.15
C VAL A 30 -1.63 -16.79 -10.45
N GLU A 31 -1.34 -17.60 -9.43
CA GLU A 31 -1.33 -19.06 -9.53
C GLU A 31 -2.68 -19.68 -9.15
N GLY A 32 -3.10 -20.68 -9.92
CA GLY A 32 -4.33 -21.47 -9.72
C GLY A 32 -5.47 -21.03 -10.64
N ASP A 33 -6.59 -21.77 -10.59
CA ASP A 33 -7.82 -21.40 -11.31
C ASP A 33 -8.67 -20.44 -10.45
N PRO A 34 -8.85 -19.17 -10.85
CA PRO A 34 -9.68 -18.22 -10.13
C PRO A 34 -11.12 -18.69 -9.98
N ASN A 35 -11.63 -19.48 -10.93
CA ASN A 35 -13.03 -19.95 -10.92
C ASN A 35 -13.28 -21.05 -9.89
N SER A 36 -12.22 -21.67 -9.35
CA SER A 36 -12.33 -22.64 -8.27
C SER A 36 -12.50 -22.00 -6.89
N SER A 37 -12.37 -20.67 -6.79
CA SER A 37 -12.49 -19.90 -5.56
C SER A 37 -13.87 -19.26 -5.44
N GLU A 38 -14.44 -19.26 -4.23
CA GLU A 38 -15.67 -18.52 -3.90
C GLU A 38 -15.52 -17.00 -4.13
N ALA A 39 -14.28 -16.50 -4.16
CA ALA A 39 -13.95 -15.10 -4.40
C ALA A 39 -13.53 -14.80 -5.86
N ALA A 40 -13.94 -15.64 -6.82
CA ALA A 40 -13.54 -15.54 -8.23
C ALA A 40 -13.72 -14.14 -8.84
N GLU A 41 -14.85 -13.48 -8.57
CA GLU A 41 -15.14 -12.13 -9.09
C GLU A 41 -14.22 -11.07 -8.50
N SER A 42 -13.96 -11.12 -7.18
CA SER A 42 -13.03 -10.23 -6.50
C SER A 42 -11.61 -10.41 -7.01
N ILE A 43 -11.17 -11.65 -7.24
CA ILE A 43 -9.84 -11.96 -7.80
C ILE A 43 -9.70 -11.40 -9.21
N LYS A 44 -10.72 -11.61 -10.07
CA LYS A 44 -10.72 -11.07 -11.44
C LYS A 44 -10.64 -9.54 -11.45
N THR A 45 -11.40 -8.89 -10.57
CA THR A 45 -11.38 -7.44 -10.40
C THR A 45 -10.01 -6.96 -9.94
N ALA A 46 -9.45 -7.57 -8.89
CA ALA A 46 -8.12 -7.22 -8.38
C ALA A 46 -7.02 -7.39 -9.45
N CYS A 47 -7.07 -8.46 -10.26
CA CYS A 47 -6.17 -8.65 -11.38
C CYS A 47 -6.29 -7.49 -12.39
N PHE A 48 -7.51 -7.15 -12.79
CA PHE A 48 -7.75 -6.09 -13.76
C PHE A 48 -7.30 -4.72 -13.24
N THR A 49 -7.60 -4.41 -11.98
CA THR A 49 -7.13 -3.19 -11.31
C THR A 49 -5.60 -3.12 -11.30
N THR A 50 -4.93 -4.22 -10.96
CA THR A 50 -3.46 -4.31 -10.89
C THR A 50 -2.81 -4.15 -12.27
N GLU A 51 -3.43 -4.69 -13.30
CA GLU A 51 -2.95 -4.57 -14.68
C GLU A 51 -3.16 -3.15 -15.23
N ILE A 52 -4.38 -2.64 -15.14
CA ILE A 52 -4.80 -1.43 -15.85
C ILE A 52 -4.52 -0.16 -15.06
N LEU A 53 -4.81 -0.15 -13.76
CA LEU A 53 -4.63 1.05 -12.92
C LEU A 53 -3.21 1.13 -12.36
N GLU A 54 -2.66 -0.02 -11.95
CA GLU A 54 -1.35 -0.05 -11.28
C GLU A 54 -0.18 -0.26 -12.24
N GLY A 55 -0.44 -0.75 -13.46
CA GLY A 55 0.54 -0.89 -14.54
C GLY A 55 1.44 -2.12 -14.45
N PHE A 56 1.02 -3.15 -13.70
CA PHE A 56 1.75 -4.42 -13.62
C PHE A 56 1.42 -5.30 -14.83
N ASP A 57 2.36 -6.14 -15.26
CA ASP A 57 2.09 -7.25 -16.17
C ASP A 57 1.52 -8.43 -15.37
N VAL A 58 0.21 -8.66 -15.48
CA VAL A 58 -0.47 -9.72 -14.73
C VAL A 58 -0.42 -11.04 -15.50
N GLN A 59 0.30 -12.03 -14.96
CA GLN A 59 0.48 -13.32 -15.59
C GLN A 59 -0.24 -14.41 -14.79
N ARG A 60 -1.15 -15.15 -15.44
CA ARG A 60 -1.90 -16.25 -14.82
C ARG A 60 -1.23 -17.58 -15.11
N THR A 61 -1.13 -18.44 -14.10
CA THR A 61 -0.60 -19.80 -14.21
C THR A 61 -1.56 -20.78 -13.56
N SER A 62 -1.66 -21.98 -14.11
CA SER A 62 -2.63 -22.99 -13.63
C SER A 62 -2.22 -23.67 -12.32
N GLY A 63 -0.95 -23.58 -11.95
CA GLY A 63 -0.36 -24.17 -10.75
C GLY A 63 1.16 -24.14 -10.78
N LEU A 64 1.80 -24.65 -9.73
CA LEU A 64 3.25 -24.61 -9.52
C LEU A 64 4.08 -25.03 -10.75
N ALA A 65 3.73 -26.12 -11.42
CA ALA A 65 4.49 -26.62 -12.58
C ALA A 65 4.51 -25.61 -13.74
N ASP A 66 3.37 -24.94 -13.98
CA ASP A 66 3.22 -23.92 -14.99
C ASP A 66 3.95 -22.62 -14.59
N THR A 67 3.88 -22.24 -13.31
CA THR A 67 4.63 -21.13 -12.73
C THR A 67 6.14 -21.30 -12.90
N LEU A 68 6.69 -22.47 -12.54
CA LEU A 68 8.11 -22.78 -12.70
C LEU A 68 8.54 -22.75 -14.17
N LYS A 69 7.73 -23.29 -15.06
CA LYS A 69 7.99 -23.25 -16.52
C LYS A 69 8.03 -21.80 -17.02
N LYS A 70 7.11 -20.95 -16.55
CA LYS A 70 7.08 -19.52 -16.88
C LYS A 70 8.35 -18.81 -16.42
N TYR A 71 8.80 -19.04 -15.18
CA TYR A 71 10.06 -18.49 -14.66
C TYR A 71 11.28 -18.96 -15.45
N GLY A 72 11.32 -20.23 -15.87
CA GLY A 72 12.37 -20.76 -16.73
C GLY A 72 12.46 -20.01 -18.07
N HIS A 73 11.35 -19.84 -18.77
CA HIS A 73 11.30 -19.07 -20.01
C HIS A 73 11.69 -17.60 -19.81
N LEU A 74 11.20 -16.98 -18.74
CA LEU A 74 11.46 -15.57 -18.44
C LEU A 74 12.95 -15.33 -18.17
N THR A 75 13.58 -16.21 -17.39
CA THR A 75 15.03 -16.19 -17.13
C THR A 75 15.83 -16.36 -18.41
N GLN A 76 15.45 -17.31 -19.27
CA GLN A 76 16.12 -17.54 -20.55
C GLN A 76 15.99 -16.34 -21.50
N ALA A 77 14.79 -15.73 -21.58
CA ALA A 77 14.55 -14.55 -22.39
C ALA A 77 15.38 -13.34 -21.92
N ILE A 78 15.48 -13.11 -20.60
CA ILE A 78 16.33 -12.06 -20.03
C ILE A 78 17.80 -12.31 -20.38
N LEU A 79 18.29 -13.53 -20.22
CA LEU A 79 19.67 -13.90 -20.54
C LEU A 79 19.98 -13.65 -22.02
N GLN A 80 19.07 -14.04 -22.91
CA GLN A 80 19.24 -13.82 -24.35
C GLN A 80 19.20 -12.34 -24.71
N TYR A 81 18.31 -11.56 -24.11
CA TYR A 81 18.22 -10.11 -24.32
C TYR A 81 19.51 -9.39 -23.94
N TYR A 82 20.07 -9.66 -22.76
CA TYR A 82 21.31 -9.00 -22.36
C TYR A 82 22.53 -9.49 -23.14
N LYS A 83 22.53 -10.74 -23.62
CA LYS A 83 23.57 -11.23 -24.54
C LYS A 83 23.56 -10.50 -25.89
N SER A 84 22.40 -10.09 -26.39
CA SER A 84 22.29 -9.34 -27.65
C SER A 84 22.47 -7.83 -27.49
N VAL A 85 22.18 -7.29 -26.31
CA VAL A 85 22.24 -5.84 -25.99
C VAL A 85 23.61 -5.37 -25.50
N LEU A 86 24.53 -6.28 -25.15
CA LEU A 86 25.91 -5.94 -24.78
C LEU A 86 26.92 -6.23 -25.92
N PRO A 87 27.07 -5.38 -26.95
CA PRO A 87 28.32 -5.26 -27.69
C PRO A 87 29.35 -4.43 -26.91
N GLU A 88 30.64 -4.70 -27.14
CA GLU A 88 31.85 -4.18 -26.47
C GLU A 88 32.06 -2.64 -26.39
N ASP A 89 31.10 -1.81 -26.80
CA ASP A 89 31.36 -0.37 -26.94
C ASP A 89 30.82 0.45 -25.76
N HIS A 90 31.76 0.84 -24.91
CA HIS A 90 31.59 1.71 -23.76
C HIS A 90 31.19 3.14 -24.19
N SER A 91 29.91 3.39 -24.49
CA SER A 91 29.42 4.77 -24.42
C SER A 91 27.91 4.87 -24.21
N LYS A 92 27.57 5.26 -22.97
CA LYS A 92 26.23 5.69 -22.51
C LYS A 92 25.22 4.56 -22.39
N CYS A 93 25.39 3.74 -21.36
CA CYS A 93 24.32 2.91 -20.82
C CYS A 93 23.23 3.83 -20.24
N THR A 94 22.26 4.22 -21.06
CA THR A 94 21.10 5.03 -20.66
C THR A 94 20.15 4.18 -19.82
N GLY A 95 20.43 4.07 -18.52
CA GLY A 95 19.52 3.50 -17.52
C GLY A 95 19.95 2.16 -16.94
N VAL A 96 21.20 2.07 -16.50
CA VAL A 96 21.75 0.95 -15.70
C VAL A 96 20.80 0.63 -14.55
N CYS A 97 20.37 -0.64 -14.43
CA CYS A 97 19.66 -1.11 -13.24
C CYS A 97 20.52 -0.79 -12.00
N PRO A 98 19.93 -0.33 -10.88
CA PRO A 98 20.71 -0.10 -9.68
C PRO A 98 21.44 -1.40 -9.29
N PRO A 99 22.65 -1.29 -8.72
CA PRO A 99 23.31 -2.42 -8.06
C PRO A 99 22.35 -3.13 -7.10
N PHE A 100 22.48 -4.46 -6.98
CA PHE A 100 21.55 -5.26 -6.19
C PHE A 100 21.52 -4.82 -4.71
N ASP A 101 22.65 -4.42 -4.15
CA ASP A 101 22.77 -3.88 -2.79
C ASP A 101 22.04 -2.54 -2.62
N GLU A 102 22.11 -1.65 -3.62
CA GLU A 102 21.35 -0.40 -3.61
C GLU A 102 19.83 -0.67 -3.66
N PHE A 103 19.41 -1.63 -4.49
CA PHE A 103 18.02 -2.08 -4.54
C PHE A 103 17.55 -2.63 -3.19
N VAL A 104 18.32 -3.52 -2.57
CA VAL A 104 17.98 -4.09 -1.25
C VAL A 104 17.88 -2.99 -0.18
N LYS A 105 18.84 -2.06 -0.15
CA LYS A 105 18.80 -0.93 0.79
C LYS A 105 17.56 -0.08 0.60
N ARG A 106 17.19 0.21 -0.65
CA ARG A 106 15.97 0.95 -0.97
C ARG A 106 14.71 0.22 -0.50
N CYS A 107 14.63 -1.09 -0.71
CA CYS A 107 13.54 -1.92 -0.19
C CYS A 107 13.44 -1.85 1.34
N GLN A 108 14.57 -1.95 2.04
CA GLN A 108 14.61 -1.80 3.50
C GLN A 108 14.17 -0.41 3.97
N ASP A 109 14.52 0.65 3.24
CA ASP A 109 14.08 2.00 3.55
C ASP A 109 12.57 2.19 3.33
N LEU A 110 11.98 1.47 2.37
CA LEU A 110 10.53 1.48 2.12
C LEU A 110 9.74 0.70 3.18
N ASP A 111 10.32 -0.34 3.77
CA ASP A 111 9.70 -1.13 4.84
C ASP A 111 9.69 -0.39 6.20
N LYS A 112 10.38 0.76 6.31
CA LYS A 112 10.37 1.57 7.52
C LYS A 112 9.01 2.26 7.66
N MET A 113 8.21 1.81 8.61
CA MET A 113 7.04 2.54 9.09
C MET A 113 7.40 3.54 10.18
N THR A 114 6.92 4.77 10.04
CA THR A 114 6.96 5.78 11.09
C THR A 114 5.75 5.66 12.02
N VAL A 115 5.82 6.30 13.19
CA VAL A 115 4.67 6.39 14.11
C VAL A 115 3.47 7.09 13.44
N SER A 116 3.74 8.04 12.54
CA SER A 116 2.70 8.71 11.76
C SER A 116 2.01 7.76 10.79
N ASP A 117 2.77 6.88 10.12
CA ASP A 117 2.20 5.89 9.18
C ASP A 117 1.29 4.90 9.92
N VAL A 118 1.74 4.41 11.08
CA VAL A 118 0.92 3.54 11.94
C VAL A 118 -0.33 4.27 12.40
N PHE A 119 -0.22 5.54 12.78
CA PHE A 119 -1.37 6.33 13.20
C PHE A 119 -2.36 6.59 12.05
N ALA A 120 -1.88 6.83 10.83
CA ALA A 120 -2.71 6.93 9.63
C ALA A 120 -3.56 5.66 9.42
N ILE A 121 -2.91 4.49 9.52
CA ILE A 121 -3.57 3.19 9.38
C ILE A 121 -4.64 3.00 10.46
N GLN A 122 -4.34 3.37 11.71
CA GLN A 122 -5.29 3.32 12.84
C GLN A 122 -6.50 4.23 12.60
N LEU A 123 -6.29 5.46 12.11
CA LEU A 123 -7.37 6.39 11.79
C LEU A 123 -8.29 5.83 10.70
N MET A 124 -7.73 5.23 9.65
CA MET A 124 -8.53 4.63 8.57
C MET A 124 -9.31 3.36 9.00
N GLN A 125 -9.08 2.81 10.19
CA GLN A 125 -9.95 1.78 10.77
C GLN A 125 -11.22 2.35 11.42
N VAL A 126 -11.27 3.67 11.63
CA VAL A 126 -12.43 4.35 12.22
C VAL A 126 -13.52 4.51 11.15
N PRO A 127 -14.79 4.15 11.45
CA PRO A 127 -15.88 4.33 10.51
C PRO A 127 -16.00 5.79 10.03
N GLN A 128 -16.15 5.96 8.71
CA GLN A 128 -16.26 7.26 8.03
C GLN A 128 -14.98 8.11 8.03
N VAL A 129 -13.83 7.52 8.36
CA VAL A 129 -12.52 8.15 8.15
C VAL A 129 -11.92 7.62 6.86
N THR A 130 -11.84 8.51 5.85
CA THR A 130 -11.17 8.23 4.58
C THR A 130 -9.68 8.58 4.66
N GLU A 131 -8.92 8.25 3.62
CA GLU A 131 -7.50 8.62 3.53
C GLU A 131 -7.31 10.14 3.65
N GLU A 132 -8.16 10.94 2.99
CA GLU A 132 -8.08 12.40 3.01
C GLU A 132 -8.34 12.95 4.42
N ILE A 133 -9.28 12.34 5.15
CA ILE A 133 -9.56 12.70 6.54
C ILE A 133 -8.38 12.31 7.44
N ALA A 134 -7.78 11.13 7.24
CA ALA A 134 -6.61 10.71 8.00
C ALA A 134 -5.42 11.66 7.79
N VAL A 135 -5.16 12.06 6.54
CA VAL A 135 -4.13 13.07 6.21
C VAL A 135 -4.43 14.41 6.89
N ALA A 136 -5.66 14.89 6.82
CA ALA A 136 -6.05 16.15 7.47
C ALA A 136 -5.88 16.13 9.00
N VAL A 137 -6.08 14.96 9.64
CA VAL A 137 -5.79 14.78 11.07
C VAL A 137 -4.29 14.80 11.34
N LEU A 138 -3.49 14.11 10.52
CA LEU A 138 -2.03 14.03 10.69
C LEU A 138 -1.34 15.39 10.52
N ASP A 139 -1.84 16.22 9.60
CA ASP A 139 -1.35 17.59 9.40
C ASP A 139 -1.50 18.45 10.66
N LEU A 140 -2.52 18.19 11.47
CA LEU A 140 -2.75 18.87 12.75
C LEU A 140 -2.03 18.15 13.92
N TYR A 141 -2.07 16.82 13.91
CA TYR A 141 -1.62 15.96 14.99
C TYR A 141 -0.89 14.73 14.42
N PRO A 142 0.43 14.79 14.24
CA PRO A 142 1.18 13.75 13.53
C PRO A 142 1.25 12.41 14.30
N THR A 143 0.84 12.39 15.57
CA THR A 143 0.84 11.18 16.40
C THR A 143 -0.43 11.10 17.25
N LEU A 144 -0.81 9.86 17.61
CA LEU A 144 -1.90 9.62 18.56
C LEU A 144 -1.68 10.36 19.89
N LEU A 145 -0.43 10.43 20.38
CA LEU A 145 -0.10 11.14 21.61
C LEU A 145 -0.34 12.65 21.49
N SER A 146 0.01 13.28 20.36
CA SER A 146 -0.29 14.70 20.13
C SER A 146 -1.79 14.97 20.08
N LEU A 147 -2.57 14.09 19.45
CA LEU A 147 -4.02 14.20 19.42
C LEU A 147 -4.63 14.04 20.82
N ALA A 148 -4.17 13.03 21.56
CA ALA A 148 -4.65 12.77 22.92
C ALA A 148 -4.39 13.96 23.86
N ARG A 149 -3.21 14.58 23.77
CA ARG A 149 -2.89 15.79 24.55
C ARG A 149 -3.83 16.95 24.22
N ALA A 150 -4.16 17.13 22.94
CA ALA A 150 -5.10 18.17 22.53
C ALA A 150 -6.51 17.92 23.10
N TYR A 151 -6.97 16.66 23.12
CA TYR A 151 -8.22 16.32 23.80
C TYR A 151 -8.17 16.53 25.31
N SER A 152 -7.06 16.23 25.98
CA SER A 152 -6.91 16.47 27.43
C SER A 152 -7.00 17.95 27.79
N LEU A 153 -6.61 18.88 26.91
CA LEU A 153 -6.78 20.32 27.15
C LEU A 153 -8.25 20.77 27.19
N LEU A 154 -9.16 19.94 26.67
CA LEU A 154 -10.60 20.17 26.64
C LEU A 154 -11.35 19.23 27.61
N GLU A 155 -10.64 18.60 28.54
CA GLU A 155 -11.20 17.65 29.48
C GLU A 155 -12.32 18.29 30.33
N GLY A 156 -13.40 17.54 30.55
CA GLY A 156 -14.62 18.04 31.20
C GLY A 156 -15.65 18.64 30.24
N ASN A 157 -15.33 18.86 28.96
CA ASN A 157 -16.28 19.27 27.93
C ASN A 157 -16.27 18.30 26.74
N THR A 158 -16.99 17.19 26.87
CA THR A 158 -17.09 16.14 25.85
C THR A 158 -17.58 16.67 24.51
N GLY A 159 -18.55 17.60 24.50
CA GLY A 159 -19.03 18.20 23.26
C GLY A 159 -17.97 19.04 22.53
N ALA A 160 -17.08 19.71 23.26
CA ALA A 160 -15.95 20.41 22.66
C ALA A 160 -14.87 19.45 22.13
N GLN A 161 -14.64 18.33 22.82
CA GLN A 161 -13.71 17.28 22.38
C GLN A 161 -14.19 16.60 21.09
N GLU A 162 -15.45 16.16 21.06
CA GLU A 162 -16.04 15.51 19.86
C GLU A 162 -16.01 16.40 18.62
N GLU A 163 -16.07 17.71 18.81
CA GLU A 163 -16.16 18.71 17.75
C GLU A 163 -14.80 19.35 17.39
N MET A 164 -13.74 19.03 18.15
CA MET A 164 -12.43 19.68 18.07
C MET A 164 -11.83 19.60 16.65
N LEU A 165 -11.80 18.39 16.06
CA LEU A 165 -11.18 18.17 14.76
C LEU A 165 -11.97 18.85 13.63
N ARG A 166 -13.30 18.84 13.70
CA ARG A 166 -14.15 19.56 12.72
C ARG A 166 -13.87 21.06 12.74
N ARG A 167 -13.79 21.67 13.93
CA ARG A 167 -13.52 23.11 14.06
C ARG A 167 -12.14 23.49 13.56
N GLN A 168 -11.12 22.72 13.96
CA GLN A 168 -9.73 23.05 13.63
C GLN A 168 -9.37 22.78 12.16
N SER A 169 -10.08 21.86 11.51
CA SER A 169 -9.91 21.56 10.09
C SER A 169 -10.83 22.38 9.17
N ASN A 170 -11.51 23.42 9.68
CA ASN A 170 -12.46 24.24 8.91
C ASN A 170 -13.55 23.40 8.19
N ASN A 171 -14.08 22.37 8.85
CA ASN A 171 -15.08 21.41 8.33
C ASN A 171 -14.58 20.43 7.24
N VAL A 172 -13.28 20.35 6.97
CA VAL A 172 -12.73 19.25 6.14
C VAL A 172 -13.00 17.91 6.81
N ILE A 173 -12.78 17.83 8.13
CA ILE A 173 -13.18 16.68 8.93
C ILE A 173 -14.64 16.88 9.33
N ASN A 174 -15.51 15.99 8.87
CA ASN A 174 -16.93 16.09 9.18
C ASN A 174 -17.20 15.78 10.67
N ALA A 175 -18.38 16.18 11.16
CA ALA A 175 -18.76 16.04 12.57
C ALA A 175 -18.76 14.58 13.06
N VAL A 176 -19.17 13.65 12.19
CA VAL A 176 -19.28 12.23 12.54
C VAL A 176 -17.89 11.61 12.65
N ALA A 177 -17.00 11.90 11.70
CA ALA A 177 -15.60 11.49 11.73
C ALA A 177 -14.89 12.06 12.96
N SER A 178 -15.06 13.35 13.26
CA SER A 178 -14.48 14.01 14.44
C SER A 178 -14.89 13.30 15.75
N ARG A 179 -16.18 12.97 15.89
CA ARG A 179 -16.70 12.22 17.05
C ARG A 179 -16.17 10.79 17.10
N ASN A 180 -16.18 10.06 15.98
CA ASN A 180 -15.74 8.68 15.94
C ASN A 180 -14.23 8.57 16.25
N ILE A 181 -13.42 9.53 15.80
CA ILE A 181 -12.00 9.62 16.15
C ILE A 181 -11.82 9.89 17.64
N PHE A 182 -12.60 10.80 18.23
CA PHE A 182 -12.57 11.00 19.68
C PHE A 182 -12.90 9.71 20.44
N GLN A 183 -13.91 8.96 20.00
CA GLN A 183 -14.26 7.65 20.57
C GLN A 183 -13.15 6.61 20.39
N LEU A 184 -12.34 6.67 19.33
CA LEU A 184 -11.17 5.79 19.21
C LEU A 184 -10.14 6.05 20.33
N VAL A 185 -9.93 7.33 20.70
CA VAL A 185 -8.90 7.71 21.67
C VAL A 185 -9.38 7.62 23.12
N TRP A 186 -10.66 7.95 23.38
CA TRP A 186 -11.25 8.05 24.73
C TRP A 186 -12.45 7.11 24.97
N GLY A 187 -12.80 6.28 23.99
CA GLY A 187 -13.87 5.29 24.14
C GLY A 187 -13.49 4.26 25.19
N ASN A 188 -14.41 4.04 26.13
CA ASN A 188 -14.39 2.85 26.98
C ASN A 188 -14.85 1.63 26.18
#